data_AF-A0A2X2IWR0-F1
#
_entry.id   AF-A0A2X2IWR0-F1
#
_cell.length_a   1.000
_cell.length_b   1.000
_cell.length_c   1.000
_cell.angle_alpha   90.00
_cell.angle_beta   90.00
_cell.angle_gamma   90.00
#
_symmetry.space_group_name_H-M   'P 1'
#
loop_
_entity.id
_entity.type
_entity.pdbx_description
1 polymer ?
#
loop_
_entity_poly.entity_id
_entity_poly.type
_entity_poly.pdbx_seq_one_letter_code
_entity_poly.pdbx_strand_id
1 'polypeptide(L)'
;MAHSERDSARLDLNLFESRFHGKLFFYRPGGEIDSGDIRGNIQKDTLLGDYYYTPFGWGQKKRRPFALLKKGSLYILGTGTEQVYMGIPHYIPSTINFQDPKFIFEKVNH
;
A
#
# COMPACT_ATOMS: atom_id res chain seq x y z
N MET A 1 -6.87 -10.33 -3.46
CA MET A 1 -7.42 -9.69 -2.24
C MET A 1 -6.62 -10.17 -1.04
N ALA A 2 -6.73 -9.49 0.10
CA ALA A 2 -6.14 -9.87 1.38
C ALA A 2 -7.17 -9.66 2.50
N HIS A 3 -7.09 -10.45 3.57
CA HIS A 3 -7.99 -10.36 4.73
C HIS A 3 -7.17 -10.26 6.01
N SER A 4 -7.65 -9.50 6.98
CA SER A 4 -7.00 -9.29 8.29
C SER A 4 -8.07 -9.03 9.34
N GLU A 5 -8.29 -9.99 10.25
CA GLU A 5 -9.39 -9.95 11.22
C GLU A 5 -10.76 -9.67 10.56
N ARG A 6 -11.32 -8.47 10.75
CA ARG A 6 -12.60 -8.03 10.17
C ARG A 6 -12.43 -7.11 8.96
N ASP A 7 -11.19 -6.77 8.62
CA ASP A 7 -10.84 -5.92 7.49
C ASP A 7 -10.48 -6.76 6.26
N SER A 8 -10.67 -6.18 5.08
CA SER A 8 -10.12 -6.73 3.85
C SER A 8 -9.49 -5.64 3.00
N ALA A 9 -8.58 -6.04 2.12
CA ALA A 9 -7.91 -5.13 1.22
C ALA A 9 -7.87 -5.70 -0.20
N ARG A 10 -8.02 -4.82 -1.18
CA ARG A 10 -7.84 -5.14 -2.59
C ARG A 10 -6.73 -4.27 -3.17
N LEU A 11 -5.82 -4.93 -3.88
CA LEU A 11 -4.70 -4.30 -4.56
C LEU A 11 -4.81 -4.58 -6.05
N ASP A 12 -4.97 -3.52 -6.83
CA ASP A 12 -4.90 -3.55 -8.29
C ASP A 12 -3.56 -2.90 -8.69
N LEU A 13 -2.61 -3.69 -9.19
CA LEU A 13 -1.22 -3.27 -9.36
C LEU A 13 -0.75 -3.45 -10.81
N ASN A 14 -0.22 -2.37 -11.40
CA ASN A 14 0.46 -2.39 -12.69
C ASN A 14 1.95 -2.12 -12.49
N LEU A 15 2.78 -2.93 -13.13
CA LEU A 15 4.24 -2.88 -13.03
C LEU A 15 4.87 -2.49 -14.37
N PHE A 16 5.89 -1.63 -14.30
CA PHE A 16 6.79 -1.25 -15.38
C PHE A 16 8.22 -1.59 -14.95
N GLU A 17 9.21 -1.33 -15.81
CA GLU A 17 10.61 -1.69 -15.54
C GLU A 17 11.15 -1.10 -14.22
N SER A 18 10.86 0.18 -13.94
CA SER A 18 11.40 0.89 -12.76
C SER A 18 10.32 1.53 -11.88
N ARG A 19 9.05 1.42 -12.27
CA ARG A 19 7.92 2.12 -11.63
C ARG A 19 6.71 1.23 -11.52
N PHE A 20 5.82 1.59 -10.60
CA PHE A 20 4.51 0.97 -10.48
C PHE A 20 3.43 2.05 -10.30
N HIS A 21 2.20 1.69 -10.66
CA HIS A 21 1.02 2.43 -10.26
C HIS A 21 -0.16 1.48 -10.10
N GLY A 22 -1.20 1.91 -9.40
CA GLY A 22 -2.31 1.05 -9.09
C GLY A 22 -3.36 1.71 -8.21
N LYS A 23 -4.30 0.89 -7.73
CA LYS A 23 -5.30 1.28 -6.75
C LYS A 23 -5.26 0.35 -5.56
N LEU A 24 -5.45 0.93 -4.39
CA LEU A 24 -5.55 0.20 -3.13
C LEU A 24 -6.87 0.57 -2.46
N PHE A 25 -7.58 -0.46 -2.00
CA PHE A 25 -8.85 -0.35 -1.32
C PHE A 25 -8.73 -1.06 0.03
N PHE A 26 -9.20 -0.40 1.09
CA PHE A 26 -9.40 -1.01 2.40
C PHE A 26 -10.87 -0.97 2.75
N TYR A 27 -11.42 -2.14 3.05
CA TYR A 27 -12.81 -2.34 3.46
C TYR A 27 -12.84 -2.65 4.95
N ARG A 28 -13.63 -1.89 5.71
CA ARG A 28 -13.80 -2.05 7.15
C ARG A 28 -15.26 -2.41 7.50
N PRO A 29 -15.52 -2.93 8.71
CA PRO A 29 -16.88 -3.15 9.19
C PRO A 29 -17.75 -1.89 9.08
N GLY A 30 -19.03 -2.08 8.74
CA GLY A 30 -19.96 -0.95 8.54
C GLY A 30 -19.97 -0.37 7.12
N GLY A 31 -19.25 -0.98 6.17
CA GLY A 31 -19.24 -0.56 4.77
C GLY A 31 -18.31 0.62 4.47
N GLU A 32 -17.41 0.96 5.40
CA GLU A 32 -16.42 2.00 5.17
C GLU A 32 -15.37 1.53 4.16
N ILE A 33 -15.08 2.39 3.18
CA ILE A 33 -14.09 2.12 2.14
C ILE A 33 -13.13 3.29 2.05
N ASP A 34 -11.88 3.04 2.41
CA ASP A 34 -10.78 3.94 2.07
C ASP A 34 -10.20 3.48 0.74
N SER A 35 -10.21 4.36 -0.27
CA SER A 35 -9.66 4.04 -1.59
C SER A 35 -8.78 5.15 -2.14
N GLY A 36 -7.76 4.76 -2.89
CA GLY A 36 -6.79 5.69 -3.41
C GLY A 36 -5.85 5.09 -4.45
N ASP A 37 -5.07 5.98 -5.04
CA ASP A 37 -4.04 5.61 -6.01
C ASP A 37 -2.74 5.31 -5.27
N ILE A 38 -2.06 4.25 -5.69
CA ILE A 38 -0.68 3.95 -5.29
C ILE A 38 0.24 4.17 -6.47
N ARG A 39 1.44 4.70 -6.22
CA ARG A 39 2.48 4.84 -7.25
C ARG A 39 3.84 4.99 -6.62
N GLY A 40 4.88 4.66 -7.37
CA GLY A 40 6.25 4.83 -6.91
C GLY A 40 7.27 4.12 -7.79
N ASN A 41 8.41 3.83 -7.18
CA ASN A 41 9.56 3.21 -7.82
C ASN A 41 9.73 1.76 -7.35
N ILE A 42 10.31 0.94 -8.22
CA ILE A 42 10.68 -0.44 -7.92
C ILE A 42 12.18 -0.46 -7.61
N GLN A 43 12.53 -0.96 -6.43
CA GLN A 43 13.90 -1.20 -5.99
C GLN A 43 14.06 -2.69 -5.68
N LYS A 44 14.67 -3.43 -6.60
CA LYS A 44 14.74 -4.90 -6.56
C LYS A 44 13.33 -5.52 -6.46
N ASP A 45 13.03 -6.14 -5.33
CA ASP A 45 11.77 -6.77 -4.96
C ASP A 45 10.84 -5.84 -4.15
N THR A 46 11.31 -4.65 -3.77
CA THR A 46 10.54 -3.69 -2.97
C THR A 46 9.95 -2.60 -3.85
N LEU A 47 8.65 -2.36 -3.71
CA LEU A 47 7.94 -1.25 -4.32
C LEU A 47 7.76 -0.16 -3.26
N LEU A 48 8.35 1.01 -3.48
CA LEU A 48 8.32 2.14 -2.55
C LEU A 48 7.65 3.34 -3.20
N GLY A 49 6.73 3.97 -2.49
CA GLY A 49 5.96 5.07 -3.05
C GLY A 49 4.99 5.73 -2.08
N ASP A 50 3.91 6.28 -2.64
CA ASP A 50 2.86 6.95 -1.89
C ASP A 50 1.48 6.34 -2.17
N TYR A 51 0.62 6.38 -1.16
CA TYR A 51 -0.80 6.10 -1.21
C TYR A 51 -1.57 7.41 -1.05
N TYR A 52 -2.21 7.86 -2.12
CA TYR A 52 -3.00 9.08 -2.15
C TYR A 52 -4.49 8.73 -2.20
N TYR A 53 -5.18 8.91 -1.08
CA TYR A 53 -6.47 8.27 -0.84
C TYR A 53 -7.49 9.19 -0.23
N THR A 54 -8.76 8.82 -0.37
CA THR A 54 -9.89 9.51 0.27
C THR A 54 -10.33 8.65 1.46
N PRO A 55 -10.14 9.12 2.71
CA PRO A 55 -10.68 8.44 3.87
C PRO A 55 -12.22 8.46 3.85
N PHE A 56 -12.85 7.39 4.30
CA PHE A 56 -14.30 7.31 4.44
C PHE A 56 -14.83 8.46 5.32
N GLY A 57 -15.85 9.17 4.83
CA GLY A 57 -16.45 10.31 5.52
C GLY A 57 -15.66 11.63 5.45
N TRP A 58 -14.53 11.68 4.73
CA TRP A 58 -13.73 12.90 4.59
C TRP A 58 -13.85 13.50 3.18
N GLY A 59 -13.97 14.83 3.10
CA GLY A 59 -13.99 15.57 1.83
C GLY A 59 -12.60 15.85 1.24
N GLN A 60 -11.52 15.52 1.95
CA GLN A 60 -10.14 15.80 1.53
C GLN A 60 -9.32 14.52 1.41
N LYS A 61 -8.48 14.47 0.37
CA LYS A 61 -7.53 13.38 0.17
C LYS A 61 -6.33 13.51 1.10
N LYS A 62 -5.85 12.37 1.59
CA LYS A 62 -4.63 12.25 2.41
C LYS A 62 -3.56 11.51 1.61
N ARG A 63 -2.30 11.75 1.96
CA ARG A 63 -1.15 11.04 1.40
C ARG A 63 -0.41 10.32 2.52
N ARG A 64 -0.09 9.05 2.32
CA ARG A 64 0.69 8.23 3.24
C ARG A 64 1.82 7.53 2.49
N PRO A 65 2.93 7.22 3.16
CA PRO A 65 3.96 6.37 2.58
C PRO A 65 3.39 4.99 2.25
N PHE A 66 3.96 4.35 1.25
CA PHE A 66 3.56 3.01 0.81
C PHE A 66 4.82 2.17 0.56
N ALA A 67 4.82 0.95 1.09
CA ALA A 67 5.85 -0.05 0.86
C ALA A 67 5.21 -1.42 0.63
N LEU A 68 5.65 -2.11 -0.41
CA LEU A 68 5.16 -3.44 -0.75
C LEU A 68 6.33 -4.33 -1.16
N LEU A 69 6.51 -5.47 -0.49
CA LEU A 69 7.54 -6.44 -0.83
C LEU A 69 6.96 -7.54 -1.73
N LYS A 70 7.54 -7.75 -2.89
CA LYS A 70 7.20 -8.86 -3.78
C LYS A 70 7.98 -10.12 -3.39
N LYS A 71 7.28 -11.18 -2.98
CA LYS A 71 7.88 -12.49 -2.65
C LYS A 71 7.19 -13.59 -3.46
N GLY A 72 7.77 -13.93 -4.60
CA GLY A 72 7.16 -14.88 -5.54
C GLY A 72 5.87 -14.31 -6.14
N SER A 73 4.74 -14.99 -5.90
CA SER A 73 3.39 -14.55 -6.28
C SER A 73 2.70 -13.67 -5.23
N LEU A 74 3.34 -13.47 -4.08
CA LEU A 74 2.80 -12.71 -2.96
C LEU A 74 3.31 -11.28 -2.98
N TYR A 75 2.47 -10.37 -2.51
CA TYR A 75 2.82 -8.99 -2.22
C TYR A 75 2.49 -8.68 -0.75
N ILE A 76 3.51 -8.32 0.01
CA ILE A 76 3.40 -8.11 1.46
C ILE A 76 3.37 -6.60 1.73
N LEU A 77 2.29 -6.10 2.34
CA LEU A 77 2.19 -4.69 2.72
C LEU A 77 3.12 -4.43 3.92
N GLY A 78 4.09 -3.56 3.71
CA GLY A 78 5.04 -3.15 4.74
C GLY A 78 4.49 -2.02 5.61
N THR A 79 5.09 -1.90 6.79
CA THR A 79 4.92 -0.76 7.69
C THR A 79 6.27 -0.09 7.92
N GLY A 80 6.27 1.09 8.51
CA GLY A 80 7.49 1.80 8.88
C GLY A 80 7.17 3.09 9.61
N THR A 81 8.19 3.71 10.18
CA THR A 81 8.06 5.02 10.81
C THR A 81 7.89 6.07 9.72
N GLU A 82 6.77 6.78 9.75
CA GLU A 82 6.49 7.87 8.81
C GLU A 82 7.31 9.11 9.17
N GLN A 83 7.93 9.72 8.16
CA GLN A 83 8.58 11.02 8.25
C GLN A 83 8.11 11.91 7.10
N VAL A 84 8.04 13.21 7.34
CA VAL A 84 7.77 14.21 6.30
C VAL A 84 9.06 14.92 5.96
N TYR A 85 9.46 14.87 4.70
CA TYR A 85 10.59 15.63 4.16
C TYR A 85 10.12 16.49 3.01
N MET A 86 10.38 17.80 3.07
CA MET A 86 9.89 18.79 2.10
C MET A 86 8.38 18.68 1.79
N GLY A 87 7.56 18.40 2.81
CA GLY A 87 6.10 18.24 2.67
C GLY A 87 5.64 16.91 2.05
N ILE A 88 6.55 15.96 1.80
CA ILE A 88 6.23 14.64 1.24
C ILE A 88 6.40 13.58 2.33
N PRO A 89 5.32 12.86 2.72
CA PRO A 89 5.42 11.70 3.60
C PRO A 89 6.19 10.56 2.93
N HIS A 90 7.12 9.95 3.67
CA HIS A 90 7.83 8.73 3.30
C HIS A 90 8.11 7.87 4.55
N TYR A 91 8.47 6.59 4.36
CA TYR A 91 8.99 5.78 5.46
C TYR A 91 10.49 6.03 5.63
N ILE A 92 10.96 6.08 6.88
CA ILE A 92 12.40 6.06 7.17
C ILE A 92 12.92 4.68 6.71
N PRO A 93 13.90 4.60 5.78
CA PRO A 93 14.27 3.34 5.13
C PRO A 93 14.65 2.21 6.10
N SER A 94 15.35 2.53 7.18
CA SER A 94 15.78 1.57 8.21
C SER A 94 14.65 1.02 9.08
N THR A 95 13.45 1.61 9.00
CA THR A 95 12.29 1.23 9.82
C THR A 95 11.26 0.42 9.03
N ILE A 96 11.46 0.24 7.72
CA ILE A 96 10.54 -0.52 6.89
C ILE A 96 10.58 -1.99 7.33
N ASN A 97 9.43 -2.53 7.68
CA ASN A 97 9.26 -3.89 8.17
C ASN A 97 8.18 -4.65 7.40
N PHE A 98 8.44 -5.94 7.16
CA PHE A 98 7.55 -6.89 6.49
C PHE A 98 7.30 -8.18 7.31
N GLN A 99 7.75 -8.25 8.57
CA GLN A 99 7.69 -9.47 9.40
C GLN A 99 6.28 -9.75 9.93
N ASP A 100 5.56 -8.71 10.37
CA ASP A 100 4.18 -8.81 10.90
C ASP A 100 3.20 -8.02 10.01
N PRO A 101 3.02 -8.43 8.73
CA PRO A 101 2.22 -7.67 7.79
C PRO A 101 0.74 -7.78 8.11
N LYS A 102 0.03 -6.64 8.14
CA LYS A 102 -1.42 -6.65 8.26
C LYS A 102 -2.09 -7.29 7.04
N PHE A 103 -1.54 -7.08 5.84
CA PHE A 103 -2.09 -7.61 4.59
C PHE A 103 -1.02 -8.27 3.72
N ILE A 104 -1.31 -9.49 3.28
CA ILE A 104 -0.55 -10.22 2.26
C ILE A 104 -1.50 -10.45 1.09
N PHE A 105 -1.17 -9.89 -0.06
CA PHE A 105 -1.97 -10.02 -1.28
C PHE A 105 -1.45 -11.15 -2.13
N GLU A 106 -2.35 -12.02 -2.56
CA GLU A 106 -2.08 -13.00 -3.59
C GLU A 106 -2.46 -12.45 -4.96
N LYS A 107 -1.61 -12.69 -5.96
CA LYS A 107 -1.95 -12.38 -7.35
C LYS A 107 -3.16 -13.23 -7.76
N VAL A 108 -4.27 -12.57 -8.08
CA VAL A 108 -5.40 -13.23 -8.73
C VAL A 108 -5.04 -13.34 -10.21
N ASN A 109 -4.67 -14.53 -10.66
CA ASN A 109 -4.58 -14.82 -12.09
C ASN A 109 -6.03 -14.96 -12.59
N HIS A 110 -6.50 -13.97 -13.36
CA HIS A 110 -7.66 -14.14 -14.22
C HIS A 110 -7.20 -14.63 -15.59
#